data_AF-E9IEK4-F1
#
_entry.id   AF-E9IEK4-F1
#
_cell.length_a   1.000
_cell.length_b   1.000
_cell.length_c   1.000
_cell.angle_alpha   90.00
_cell.angle_beta   90.00
_cell.angle_gamma   90.00
#
_symmetry.space_group_name_H-M   'P 1'
#
loop_
_entity.id
_entity.type
_entity.pdbx_description
1 polymer ?
#
loop_
_entity_poly.entity_id
_entity_poly.type
_entity_poly.pdbx_seq_one_letter_code
_entity_poly.pdbx_strand_id
1 'polypeptide(L)'
;MHVLPLLFSLLPGIDPNDVGKTFATFRLISVYATLIPIVDSSRSTMVMTEEERIVCEATSRFEDFILQFLDRVFMFIESSSSENVRLENRGGNSKSKLESIAEIALSGVCATLLREISDTIFESALYKLRAFMTERILETKVAGQLAAAVYNSFSHVNGRDTLRSLLPTLAQTILLLMNEEDVLREENLDHRLLHAMLVLSAIVDTPGSNLLPHIDKILEILDRVLLLKSMEGNRLACHLLKRILSSLSTITPWQYRSNERDYNDPDYPYIREWGQNVDLDNFCIKWYIPGEEEIATIQRIFSRYLPVQIDKLTKYCKDTSIFYRSVHAFILIYYFCVMYSCSKD
;
A
#
# COMPACT_ATOMS: atom_id res chain seq x y z
N MET A 1 19.87 -14.04 -22.22
CA MET A 1 20.96 -13.05 -21.98
C MET A 1 20.51 -11.60 -21.91
N HIS A 2 19.56 -11.10 -22.72
CA HIS A 2 19.31 -9.65 -22.83
C HIS A 2 18.33 -9.03 -21.83
N VAL A 3 17.62 -9.83 -21.02
CA VAL A 3 16.53 -9.33 -20.16
C VAL A 3 17.00 -8.30 -19.15
N LEU A 4 18.02 -8.60 -18.33
CA LEU A 4 18.53 -7.62 -17.35
C LEU A 4 19.09 -6.36 -18.00
N PRO A 5 19.98 -6.43 -19.02
CA PRO A 5 20.45 -5.23 -19.72
C PRO A 5 19.29 -4.35 -20.24
N LEU A 6 18.23 -4.97 -20.78
CA LEU A 6 17.04 -4.26 -21.21
C LEU A 6 16.32 -3.60 -20.03
N LEU A 7 16.05 -4.33 -18.95
CA LEU A 7 15.42 -3.79 -17.74
C LEU A 7 16.17 -2.56 -17.20
N PHE A 8 17.50 -2.63 -17.07
CA PHE A 8 18.31 -1.48 -16.66
C PHE A 8 18.22 -0.31 -17.64
N SER A 9 18.20 -0.58 -18.95
CA SER A 9 18.07 0.47 -19.97
C SER A 9 16.70 1.16 -19.97
N LEU A 10 15.67 0.53 -19.38
CA LEU A 10 14.34 1.10 -19.23
C LEU A 10 14.23 2.08 -18.06
N LEU A 11 15.05 1.95 -17.02
CA LEU A 11 14.96 2.78 -15.81
C LEU A 11 14.99 4.30 -16.08
N PRO A 12 15.81 4.84 -17.00
CA PRO A 12 15.77 6.25 -17.37
C PRO A 12 14.48 6.69 -18.07
N GLY A 13 13.62 5.75 -18.48
CA GLY A 13 12.31 6.02 -19.04
C GLY A 13 11.25 6.41 -18.00
N ILE A 14 11.51 6.16 -16.71
CA ILE A 14 10.74 6.73 -15.60
C ILE A 14 11.22 8.17 -15.41
N ASP A 15 10.54 9.09 -16.09
CA ASP A 15 10.90 10.50 -16.20
C ASP A 15 9.71 11.36 -15.77
N PRO A 16 9.85 12.14 -14.67
CA PRO A 16 8.88 13.16 -14.25
C PRO A 16 8.33 14.06 -15.36
N ASN A 17 9.19 14.39 -16.33
CA ASN A 17 8.86 15.36 -17.37
C ASN A 17 8.12 14.72 -18.55
N ASP A 18 8.08 13.40 -18.61
CA ASP A 18 7.39 12.64 -19.65
C ASP A 18 6.59 11.51 -19.03
N VAL A 19 5.38 11.86 -18.56
CA VAL A 19 4.43 10.91 -17.99
C VAL A 19 4.02 9.81 -18.98
N GLY A 20 3.99 10.11 -20.29
CA GLY A 20 3.67 9.14 -21.32
C GLY A 20 4.75 8.06 -21.43
N LYS A 21 6.01 8.47 -21.50
CA LYS A 21 7.17 7.58 -21.47
C LYS A 21 7.26 6.81 -20.16
N THR A 22 6.96 7.45 -19.03
CA THR A 22 6.91 6.79 -17.72
C THR A 22 5.89 5.66 -17.71
N PHE A 23 4.66 5.89 -18.19
CA PHE A 23 3.64 4.85 -18.23
C PHE A 23 3.96 3.72 -19.20
N ALA A 24 4.54 4.03 -20.37
CA ALA A 24 5.04 3.01 -21.30
C ALA A 24 6.14 2.15 -20.65
N THR A 25 7.03 2.81 -19.89
CA THR A 25 8.12 2.14 -19.15
C THR A 25 7.58 1.24 -18.05
N PHE A 26 6.65 1.74 -17.21
CA PHE A 26 5.97 0.93 -16.21
C PHE A 26 5.29 -0.28 -16.83
N ARG A 27 4.57 -0.09 -17.94
CA ARG A 27 3.89 -1.20 -18.62
C ARG A 27 4.88 -2.26 -19.09
N LEU A 28 5.99 -1.86 -19.69
CA LEU A 28 6.99 -2.79 -20.20
C LEU A 28 7.69 -3.55 -19.06
N ILE A 29 8.04 -2.86 -17.98
CA ILE A 29 8.60 -3.49 -16.77
C ILE A 29 7.60 -4.50 -16.19
N SER A 30 6.32 -4.14 -16.07
CA SER A 30 5.28 -5.09 -15.61
C SER A 30 5.19 -6.33 -16.49
N VAL A 31 5.28 -6.19 -17.82
CA VAL A 31 5.25 -7.34 -18.74
C VAL A 31 6.44 -8.26 -18.49
N TYR A 32 7.65 -7.72 -18.34
CA TYR A 32 8.81 -8.55 -17.99
C TYR A 32 8.62 -9.23 -16.64
N ALA A 33 8.17 -8.50 -15.62
CA ALA A 33 7.93 -9.05 -14.30
C ALA A 33 6.93 -10.22 -14.33
N THR A 34 5.85 -10.15 -15.11
CA THR A 34 4.92 -11.29 -15.25
C THR A 34 5.52 -12.54 -15.90
N LEU A 35 6.67 -12.42 -16.57
CA LEU A 35 7.30 -13.50 -17.31
C LEU A 35 8.54 -14.07 -16.63
N ILE A 36 9.13 -13.35 -15.66
CA ILE A 36 10.40 -13.75 -15.04
C ILE A 36 10.29 -13.65 -13.52
N PRO A 37 10.62 -14.72 -12.79
CA PRO A 37 10.98 -14.61 -11.38
C PRO A 37 12.24 -13.74 -11.25
N ILE A 38 12.14 -12.71 -10.41
CA ILE A 38 13.19 -11.75 -10.10
C ILE A 38 13.92 -12.25 -8.84
N VAL A 39 14.64 -13.36 -9.01
CA VAL A 39 15.33 -14.06 -7.93
C VAL A 39 16.81 -14.22 -8.29
N ASP A 40 17.69 -13.97 -7.34
CA ASP A 40 19.13 -14.24 -7.51
C ASP A 40 19.39 -15.74 -7.50
N SER A 41 19.65 -16.29 -8.69
CA SER A 41 20.02 -17.69 -8.90
C SER A 41 21.53 -17.86 -9.08
N SER A 42 22.34 -16.79 -9.00
CA SER A 42 23.77 -16.81 -9.34
C SER A 42 24.61 -17.80 -8.53
N ARG A 43 24.07 -18.26 -7.40
CA ARG A 43 24.70 -19.21 -6.48
C ARG A 43 24.23 -20.66 -6.67
N SER A 44 23.33 -20.92 -7.63
CA SER A 44 22.81 -22.25 -7.90
C SER A 44 23.93 -23.23 -8.25
N THR A 45 23.93 -24.40 -7.60
CA THR A 45 24.90 -25.47 -7.84
C THR A 45 24.37 -26.54 -8.80
N MET A 46 23.21 -26.34 -9.42
CA MET A 46 22.65 -27.31 -10.35
C MET A 46 23.47 -27.40 -11.64
N VAL A 47 23.37 -28.56 -12.31
CA VAL A 47 23.98 -28.75 -13.63
C VAL A 47 23.27 -27.86 -14.64
N MET A 48 24.02 -26.99 -15.30
CA MET A 48 23.52 -25.97 -16.23
C MET A 48 24.35 -25.92 -17.50
N THR A 49 23.76 -25.46 -18.60
CA THR A 49 24.51 -25.11 -19.81
C THR A 49 25.34 -23.84 -19.59
N GLU A 50 26.32 -23.57 -20.44
CA GLU A 50 27.12 -22.34 -20.34
C GLU A 50 26.25 -21.08 -20.50
N GLU A 51 25.24 -21.14 -21.37
CA GLU A 51 24.29 -20.05 -21.60
C GLU A 51 23.41 -19.80 -20.38
N GLU A 52 22.92 -20.88 -19.76
CA GLU A 52 22.18 -20.83 -18.50
C GLU A 52 23.05 -20.22 -17.39
N ARG A 53 24.31 -20.63 -17.28
CA ARG A 53 25.27 -20.12 -16.28
C ARG A 53 25.48 -18.62 -16.41
N ILE A 54 25.68 -18.11 -17.63
CA ILE A 54 25.82 -16.66 -17.89
C ILE A 54 24.58 -15.89 -17.45
N VAL A 55 23.38 -16.42 -17.73
CA VAL A 55 22.13 -15.77 -17.31
C VAL A 55 21.97 -15.83 -15.79
N CYS A 56 22.32 -16.97 -15.18
CA CYS A 56 22.30 -17.17 -13.74
C CYS A 56 23.20 -16.16 -13.02
N GLU A 57 24.46 -16.04 -13.45
CA GLU A 57 25.41 -15.07 -12.91
C GLU A 57 24.88 -13.63 -13.01
N ALA A 58 24.21 -13.29 -14.11
CA ALA A 58 23.60 -11.98 -14.28
C ALA A 58 22.48 -11.68 -13.25
N THR A 59 21.74 -12.70 -12.78
CA THR A 59 20.62 -12.51 -11.83
C THR A 59 21.05 -11.93 -10.47
N SER A 60 22.33 -11.99 -10.12
CA SER A 60 22.91 -11.30 -8.95
C SER A 60 22.60 -9.80 -8.90
N ARG A 61 22.31 -9.19 -10.06
CA ARG A 61 22.01 -7.76 -10.21
C ARG A 61 20.51 -7.43 -10.08
N PHE A 62 19.65 -8.39 -9.78
CA PHE A 62 18.22 -8.11 -9.64
C PHE A 62 17.90 -7.23 -8.44
N GLU A 63 18.62 -7.40 -7.33
CA GLU A 63 18.51 -6.50 -6.18
C GLU A 63 18.82 -5.05 -6.59
N ASP A 64 19.97 -4.83 -7.24
CA ASP A 64 20.35 -3.52 -7.76
C ASP A 64 19.28 -2.91 -8.67
N PHE A 65 18.67 -3.73 -9.53
CA PHE A 65 17.60 -3.28 -10.43
C PHE A 65 16.39 -2.79 -9.63
N ILE A 66 15.90 -3.57 -8.65
CA ILE A 66 14.74 -3.21 -7.84
C ILE A 66 15.02 -1.94 -7.02
N LEU A 67 16.20 -1.82 -6.42
CA LEU A 67 16.57 -0.65 -5.65
C LEU A 67 16.65 0.61 -6.53
N GLN A 68 17.26 0.51 -7.72
CA GLN A 68 17.31 1.63 -8.67
C GLN A 68 15.94 1.97 -9.26
N PHE A 69 15.08 0.97 -9.49
CA PHE A 69 13.69 1.20 -9.89
C PHE A 69 12.95 2.01 -8.82
N LEU A 70 13.07 1.65 -7.55
CA LEU A 70 12.46 2.38 -6.45
C LEU A 70 13.01 3.81 -6.33
N ASP A 71 14.31 4.04 -6.54
CA ASP A 71 14.87 5.39 -6.60
C ASP A 71 14.20 6.25 -7.67
N ARG A 72 13.99 5.69 -8.87
CA ARG A 72 13.31 6.40 -9.97
C ARG A 72 11.85 6.68 -9.64
N VAL A 73 11.16 5.72 -9.03
CA VAL A 73 9.77 5.89 -8.56
C VAL A 73 9.69 6.99 -7.49
N PHE A 74 10.59 7.00 -6.51
CA PHE A 74 10.60 8.02 -5.46
C PHE A 74 10.86 9.41 -6.03
N MET A 75 11.81 9.57 -6.96
CA MET A 75 12.00 10.84 -7.66
C MET A 75 10.75 11.26 -8.46
N PHE A 76 10.09 10.32 -9.13
CA PHE A 76 8.84 10.57 -9.84
C PHE A 76 7.74 11.07 -8.89
N ILE A 77 7.61 10.46 -7.71
CA ILE A 77 6.65 10.89 -6.68
C ILE A 77 6.96 12.31 -6.18
N GLU A 78 8.21 12.58 -5.82
CA GLU A 78 8.64 13.89 -5.30
C GLU A 78 8.41 15.02 -6.32
N SER A 79 8.69 14.75 -7.58
CA SER A 79 8.47 15.70 -8.67
C SER A 79 6.99 15.97 -8.99
N SER A 80 6.09 15.07 -8.58
CA SER A 80 4.65 15.16 -8.84
C SER A 80 3.91 16.01 -7.80
N SER A 81 4.61 16.73 -6.91
CA SER A 81 3.99 17.54 -5.86
C SER A 81 3.06 18.63 -6.40
N SER A 82 2.00 18.92 -5.64
CA SER A 82 0.97 19.91 -5.99
C SER A 82 1.49 21.31 -6.35
N GLU A 83 2.70 21.70 -5.93
CA GLU A 83 3.32 22.99 -6.27
C GLU A 83 3.71 23.06 -7.75
N ASN A 84 4.11 21.94 -8.36
CA ASN A 84 4.44 21.86 -9.78
C ASN A 84 3.20 21.86 -10.68
N VAL A 85 2.06 21.35 -10.19
CA VAL A 85 0.78 21.24 -10.93
C VAL A 85 -0.03 22.55 -10.89
N ARG A 86 0.23 23.45 -9.94
CA ARG A 86 -0.46 24.75 -9.79
C ARG A 86 -0.23 25.72 -10.95
N LEU A 87 0.80 25.51 -11.77
CA LEU A 87 1.02 26.30 -12.99
C LEU A 87 -0.01 25.98 -14.08
N GLU A 88 -0.65 24.80 -14.06
CA GLU A 88 -1.57 24.37 -15.13
C GLU A 88 -3.04 24.33 -14.72
N ASN A 89 -3.38 24.20 -13.41
CA ASN A 89 -4.76 23.93 -12.99
C ASN A 89 -5.34 25.01 -12.06
N ARG A 90 -5.90 26.09 -12.65
CA ARG A 90 -6.75 27.05 -11.93
C ARG A 90 -8.16 26.47 -11.73
N GLY A 91 -8.43 25.86 -10.57
CA GLY A 91 -9.78 25.91 -9.98
C GLY A 91 -10.55 24.61 -9.70
N GLY A 92 -9.92 23.51 -9.28
CA GLY A 92 -10.66 22.32 -8.86
C GLY A 92 -10.01 21.53 -7.73
N ASN A 93 -10.75 21.27 -6.65
CA ASN A 93 -10.38 20.37 -5.55
C ASN A 93 -10.51 18.87 -5.94
N SER A 94 -10.67 18.56 -7.23
CA SER A 94 -10.85 17.19 -7.75
C SER A 94 -9.54 16.67 -8.34
N LYS A 95 -9.19 15.44 -7.96
CA LYS A 95 -8.06 14.68 -8.51
C LYS A 95 -8.11 14.66 -10.04
N SER A 96 -6.99 14.98 -10.69
CA SER A 96 -6.92 14.98 -12.15
C SER A 96 -7.00 13.55 -12.69
N LYS A 97 -7.50 13.38 -13.92
CA LYS A 97 -7.53 12.06 -14.57
C LYS A 97 -6.12 11.46 -14.69
N LEU A 98 -5.12 12.31 -14.92
CA LEU A 98 -3.71 11.92 -15.00
C LEU A 98 -3.19 11.40 -13.66
N GLU A 99 -3.47 12.08 -12.55
CA GLU A 99 -3.13 11.60 -11.20
C GLU A 99 -3.75 10.22 -10.91
N SER A 100 -5.01 10.02 -11.31
CA SER A 100 -5.66 8.72 -11.12
C SER A 100 -5.02 7.61 -11.94
N ILE A 101 -4.62 7.91 -13.19
CA ILE A 101 -3.94 6.95 -14.04
C ILE A 101 -2.54 6.65 -13.47
N ALA A 102 -1.82 7.66 -12.98
CA ALA A 102 -0.51 7.51 -12.39
C ALA A 102 -0.53 6.59 -11.16
N GLU A 103 -1.48 6.78 -10.24
CA GLU A 103 -1.63 5.90 -9.07
C GLU A 103 -1.92 4.45 -9.46
N ILE A 104 -2.82 4.23 -10.44
CA ILE A 104 -3.16 2.87 -10.91
C ILE A 104 -1.94 2.21 -11.57
N ALA A 105 -1.24 2.95 -12.44
CA ALA A 105 -0.05 2.46 -13.12
C ALA A 105 1.06 2.11 -12.13
N LEU A 106 1.29 2.98 -11.14
CA LEU A 106 2.32 2.80 -10.13
C LEU A 106 2.02 1.63 -9.19
N SER A 107 0.78 1.54 -8.69
CA SER A 107 0.32 0.42 -7.88
C SER A 107 0.45 -0.90 -8.64
N GLY A 108 0.06 -0.91 -9.93
CA GLY A 108 0.15 -2.08 -10.79
C GLY A 108 1.57 -2.57 -11.00
N VAL A 109 2.50 -1.70 -11.41
CA VAL A 109 3.91 -2.10 -11.63
C VAL A 109 4.59 -2.53 -10.33
N CYS A 110 4.35 -1.84 -9.21
CA CYS A 110 4.94 -2.21 -7.93
C CYS A 110 4.39 -3.56 -7.45
N ALA A 111 3.07 -3.77 -7.52
CA ALA A 111 2.46 -5.04 -7.10
C ALA A 111 2.94 -6.22 -7.95
N THR A 112 3.11 -6.03 -9.26
CA THR A 112 3.65 -7.08 -10.13
C THR A 112 5.10 -7.38 -9.82
N LEU A 113 5.96 -6.37 -9.67
CA LEU A 113 7.39 -6.57 -9.36
C LEU A 113 7.59 -7.25 -8.00
N LEU A 114 6.95 -6.71 -6.96
CA LEU A 114 7.12 -7.18 -5.59
C LEU A 114 6.63 -8.62 -5.39
N ARG A 115 5.70 -9.08 -6.23
CA ARG A 115 5.21 -10.47 -6.19
C ARG A 115 6.23 -11.47 -6.71
N GLU A 116 7.09 -11.03 -7.63
CA GLU A 116 8.02 -11.88 -8.37
C GLU A 116 9.45 -11.86 -7.81
N ILE A 117 9.69 -11.12 -6.73
CA ILE A 117 10.98 -11.08 -6.04
C ILE A 117 11.06 -12.12 -4.91
N SER A 118 12.28 -12.51 -4.56
CA SER A 118 12.56 -13.29 -3.35
C SER A 118 12.37 -12.48 -2.07
N ASP A 119 12.25 -13.16 -0.93
CA ASP A 119 12.10 -12.48 0.36
C ASP A 119 13.32 -11.62 0.71
N THR A 120 14.52 -12.05 0.32
CA THR A 120 15.76 -11.28 0.52
C THR A 120 15.75 -9.93 -0.20
N ILE A 121 15.30 -9.92 -1.45
CA ILE A 121 15.19 -8.68 -2.25
C ILE A 121 14.04 -7.82 -1.70
N PHE A 122 12.94 -8.45 -1.25
CA PHE A 122 11.83 -7.75 -0.61
C PHE A 122 12.26 -7.02 0.66
N GLU A 123 13.08 -7.65 1.51
CA GLU A 123 13.64 -7.03 2.71
C GLU A 123 14.47 -5.78 2.39
N SER A 124 15.38 -5.85 1.41
CA SER A 124 16.16 -4.70 0.95
C SER A 124 15.28 -3.58 0.39
N ALA A 125 14.25 -3.93 -0.40
CA ALA A 125 13.28 -2.98 -0.93
C ALA A 125 12.46 -2.31 0.18
N LEU A 126 12.03 -3.08 1.19
CA LEU A 126 11.27 -2.59 2.34
C LEU A 126 12.11 -1.67 3.22
N TYR A 127 13.40 -1.99 3.42
CA TYR A 127 14.33 -1.11 4.12
C TYR A 127 14.43 0.25 3.42
N LYS A 128 14.57 0.25 2.09
CA LYS A 128 14.61 1.48 1.28
C LYS A 128 13.30 2.27 1.36
N LEU A 129 12.16 1.59 1.30
CA LEU A 129 10.83 2.20 1.48
C LEU A 129 10.68 2.85 2.86
N ARG A 130 11.17 2.19 3.92
CA ARG A 130 11.18 2.74 5.27
C ARG A 130 12.04 4.00 5.37
N ALA A 131 13.22 4.02 4.76
CA ALA A 131 14.07 5.21 4.72
C ALA A 131 13.36 6.39 4.04
N PHE A 132 12.73 6.14 2.87
CA PHE A 132 11.94 7.16 2.16
C PHE A 132 10.81 7.73 3.04
N MET A 133 10.08 6.88 3.75
CA MET A 133 9.01 7.30 4.68
C MET A 133 9.52 8.24 5.79
N THR A 134 10.71 7.97 6.33
CA THR A 134 11.27 8.76 7.44
C THR A 134 11.96 10.05 6.99
N GLU A 135 12.54 10.06 5.80
CA GLU A 135 13.34 11.18 5.29
C GLU A 135 12.51 12.21 4.52
N ARG A 136 11.30 11.87 4.11
CA ARG A 136 10.45 12.69 3.26
C ARG A 136 9.04 12.82 3.81
N ILE A 137 8.59 14.06 3.95
CA ILE A 137 7.21 14.40 4.30
C ILE A 137 6.57 14.92 3.03
N LEU A 138 5.61 14.16 2.50
CA LEU A 138 4.92 14.50 1.26
C LEU A 138 3.56 15.14 1.56
N GLU A 139 3.16 16.06 0.69
CA GLU A 139 1.81 16.60 0.70
C GLU A 139 0.79 15.50 0.32
N THR A 140 -0.40 15.54 0.89
CA THR A 140 -1.37 14.44 0.89
C THR A 140 -2.29 14.37 -0.34
N LYS A 141 -2.24 15.35 -1.25
CA LYS A 141 -3.17 15.46 -2.40
C LYS A 141 -2.69 14.70 -3.63
N VAL A 142 -1.40 14.83 -3.98
CA VAL A 142 -0.84 14.19 -5.17
C VAL A 142 0.34 13.29 -4.80
N ALA A 143 1.47 13.87 -4.38
CA ALA A 143 2.69 13.10 -4.11
C ALA A 143 2.47 12.03 -3.03
N GLY A 144 1.78 12.39 -1.94
CA GLY A 144 1.44 11.47 -0.87
C GLY A 144 0.49 10.35 -1.32
N GLN A 145 -0.42 10.59 -2.28
CA GLN A 145 -1.29 9.53 -2.80
C GLN A 145 -0.51 8.55 -3.69
N LEU A 146 0.43 9.04 -4.49
CA LEU A 146 1.34 8.18 -5.26
C LEU A 146 2.22 7.35 -4.33
N ALA A 147 2.77 7.96 -3.27
CA ALA A 147 3.51 7.22 -2.26
C ALA A 147 2.65 6.18 -1.54
N ALA A 148 1.42 6.54 -1.16
CA ALA A 148 0.43 5.62 -0.57
C ALA A 148 0.16 4.41 -1.48
N ALA A 149 0.09 4.60 -2.80
CA ALA A 149 -0.05 3.51 -3.74
C ALA A 149 1.14 2.52 -3.68
N VAL A 150 2.37 3.02 -3.52
CA VAL A 150 3.56 2.17 -3.33
C VAL A 150 3.52 1.45 -1.98
N TYR A 151 3.28 2.16 -0.87
CA TYR A 151 3.17 1.55 0.46
C TYR A 151 2.10 0.45 0.51
N ASN A 152 0.97 0.68 -0.17
CA ASN A 152 -0.10 -0.29 -0.31
C ASN A 152 0.35 -1.54 -1.07
N SER A 153 1.09 -1.41 -2.18
CA SER A 153 1.63 -2.56 -2.93
C SER A 153 2.54 -3.43 -2.06
N PHE A 154 3.38 -2.86 -1.19
CA PHE A 154 4.21 -3.63 -0.26
C PHE A 154 3.36 -4.39 0.76
N SER A 155 2.38 -3.72 1.37
CA SER A 155 1.51 -4.37 2.36
C SER A 155 0.60 -5.44 1.76
N HIS A 156 0.22 -5.28 0.49
CA HIS A 156 -0.57 -6.26 -0.25
C HIS A 156 0.24 -7.47 -0.72
N VAL A 157 1.57 -7.38 -0.77
CA VAL A 157 2.42 -8.54 -1.10
C VAL A 157 2.87 -9.25 0.18
N ASN A 158 3.37 -8.49 1.15
CA ASN A 158 3.80 -9.02 2.45
C ASN A 158 3.47 -8.02 3.56
N GLY A 159 2.21 -8.07 4.02
CA GLY A 159 1.72 -7.20 5.09
C GLY A 159 2.35 -7.45 6.43
N ARG A 160 2.74 -8.70 6.73
CA ARG A 160 3.38 -9.07 7.99
C ARG A 160 4.66 -8.27 8.21
N ASP A 161 5.59 -8.31 7.26
CA ASP A 161 6.88 -7.65 7.41
C ASP A 161 6.76 -6.14 7.18
N THR A 162 5.88 -5.71 6.27
CA THR A 162 5.59 -4.29 6.03
C THR A 162 5.05 -3.61 7.29
N LEU A 163 4.04 -4.19 7.95
CA LEU A 163 3.48 -3.65 9.19
C LEU A 163 4.52 -3.66 10.31
N ARG A 164 5.26 -4.77 10.49
CA ARG A 164 6.31 -4.88 11.50
C ARG A 164 7.38 -3.80 11.36
N SER A 165 7.73 -3.45 10.12
CA SER A 165 8.78 -2.48 9.79
C SER A 165 8.32 -1.02 9.92
N LEU A 166 7.11 -0.70 9.44
CA LEU A 166 6.64 0.69 9.29
C LEU A 166 5.70 1.16 10.41
N LEU A 167 4.84 0.28 10.92
CA LEU A 167 3.81 0.66 11.90
C LEU A 167 4.37 1.30 13.19
N PRO A 168 5.45 0.79 13.81
CA PRO A 168 5.94 1.37 15.07
C PRO A 168 6.33 2.85 14.93
N THR A 169 7.04 3.19 13.85
CA THR A 169 7.46 4.58 13.57
C THR A 169 6.27 5.48 13.26
N LEU A 170 5.29 4.98 12.49
CA LEU A 170 4.07 5.73 12.18
C LEU A 170 3.23 5.97 13.43
N ALA A 171 3.03 4.93 14.23
CA ALA A 171 2.28 5.00 15.49
C ALA A 171 2.91 6.00 16.45
N GLN A 172 4.24 5.94 16.62
CA GLN A 172 4.95 6.89 17.47
C GLN A 172 4.79 8.32 16.98
N THR A 173 4.96 8.56 15.68
CA THR A 173 4.80 9.89 15.06
C THR A 173 3.39 10.43 15.26
N ILE A 174 2.36 9.64 14.96
CA ILE A 174 0.96 10.06 15.08
C ILE A 174 0.61 10.34 16.55
N LEU A 175 0.93 9.43 17.47
CA LEU A 175 0.57 9.60 18.87
C LEU A 175 1.31 10.79 19.51
N LEU A 176 2.57 11.05 19.12
CA LEU A 176 3.32 12.21 19.59
C LEU A 176 2.66 13.52 19.14
N LEU A 177 2.37 13.64 17.84
CA LEU A 177 1.74 14.85 17.28
C LEU A 177 0.31 15.05 17.79
N MET A 178 -0.42 13.96 18.07
CA MET A 178 -1.77 14.05 18.65
C MET A 178 -1.79 14.48 20.13
N ASN A 179 -0.65 14.46 20.82
CA ASN A 179 -0.53 14.90 22.21
C ASN A 179 -0.18 16.39 22.33
N GLU A 180 0.12 17.09 21.24
CA GLU A 180 0.35 18.53 21.25
C GLU A 180 -0.97 19.27 21.60
N GLU A 181 -0.85 20.39 22.32
CA GLU A 181 -2.02 21.15 22.75
C GLU A 181 -2.85 21.65 21.55
N ASP A 182 -4.16 21.67 21.70
CA ASP A 182 -5.12 22.19 20.71
C ASP A 182 -5.22 21.53 19.32
N VAL A 183 -4.41 20.53 18.97
CA VAL A 183 -4.47 19.80 17.67
C VAL A 183 -5.88 19.31 17.31
N LEU A 184 -6.65 18.89 18.31
CA LEU A 184 -8.04 18.45 18.12
C LEU A 184 -8.97 19.56 17.59
N ARG A 185 -8.64 20.83 17.84
CA ARG A 185 -9.43 22.01 17.49
C ARG A 185 -8.91 22.71 16.24
N GLU A 186 -7.68 22.44 15.83
CA GLU A 186 -7.07 23.04 14.65
C GLU A 186 -7.79 22.65 13.35
N GLU A 187 -7.95 23.63 12.46
CA GLU A 187 -8.45 23.38 11.10
C GLU A 187 -7.33 22.92 10.16
N ASN A 188 -6.12 23.48 10.33
CA ASN A 188 -4.93 23.16 9.54
C ASN A 188 -3.97 22.33 10.39
N LEU A 189 -3.86 21.04 10.08
CA LEU A 189 -3.02 20.10 10.82
C LEU A 189 -1.58 20.08 10.27
N ASP A 190 -0.63 19.67 11.11
CA ASP A 190 0.75 19.41 10.69
C ASP A 190 0.79 18.41 9.51
N HIS A 191 1.52 18.78 8.45
CA HIS A 191 1.73 17.92 7.28
C HIS A 191 2.35 16.56 7.64
N ARG A 192 3.16 16.49 8.70
CA ARG A 192 3.72 15.24 9.23
C ARG A 192 2.64 14.31 9.74
N LEU A 193 1.65 14.84 10.46
CA LEU A 193 0.51 14.07 10.96
C LEU A 193 -0.33 13.56 9.80
N LEU A 194 -0.67 14.44 8.85
CA LEU A 194 -1.46 14.09 7.67
C LEU A 194 -0.76 13.03 6.81
N HIS A 195 0.54 13.18 6.55
CA HIS A 195 1.33 12.21 5.81
C HIS A 195 1.38 10.86 6.54
N ALA A 196 1.67 10.84 7.85
CA ALA A 196 1.73 9.61 8.63
C ALA A 196 0.37 8.89 8.66
N MET A 197 -0.74 9.62 8.80
CA MET A 197 -2.09 9.04 8.73
C MET A 197 -2.42 8.46 7.35
N LEU A 198 -1.97 9.12 6.28
CA LEU A 198 -2.14 8.63 4.91
C LEU A 198 -1.36 7.33 4.67
N VAL A 199 -0.09 7.30 5.06
CA VAL A 199 0.76 6.10 4.94
C VAL A 199 0.20 4.96 5.80
N LEU A 200 -0.22 5.26 7.04
CA LEU A 200 -0.86 4.26 7.90
C LEU A 200 -2.11 3.65 7.23
N SER A 201 -2.94 4.49 6.62
CA SER A 201 -4.13 4.02 5.91
C SER A 201 -3.81 3.13 4.70
N ALA A 202 -2.64 3.32 4.08
CA ALA A 202 -2.19 2.50 2.95
C ALA A 202 -1.67 1.12 3.39
N ILE A 203 -0.93 1.06 4.51
CA ILE A 203 -0.28 -0.18 4.96
C ILE A 203 -1.22 -1.11 5.73
N VAL A 204 -2.36 -0.63 6.24
CA VAL A 204 -3.34 -1.51 6.90
C VAL A 204 -4.22 -2.31 5.93
N ASP A 205 -4.08 -2.07 4.63
CA ASP A 205 -4.82 -2.78 3.58
C ASP A 205 -4.10 -4.09 3.20
N THR A 206 -4.30 -5.10 4.04
CA THR A 206 -3.67 -6.42 3.97
C THR A 206 -4.61 -7.45 4.63
N PRO A 207 -4.43 -8.78 4.51
CA PRO A 207 -5.23 -9.74 5.24
C PRO A 207 -5.30 -9.44 6.73
N GLY A 208 -6.49 -9.61 7.31
CA GLY A 208 -6.74 -9.35 8.72
C GLY A 208 -5.80 -10.11 9.65
N SER A 209 -5.36 -11.31 9.28
CA SER A 209 -4.37 -12.10 10.01
C SER A 209 -3.04 -11.36 10.25
N ASN A 210 -2.64 -10.46 9.35
CA ASN A 210 -1.47 -9.60 9.52
C ASN A 210 -1.76 -8.39 10.42
N LEU A 211 -3.02 -7.93 10.50
CA LEU A 211 -3.43 -6.80 11.34
C LEU A 211 -3.65 -7.18 12.80
N LEU A 212 -4.19 -8.37 13.06
CA LEU A 212 -4.59 -8.82 14.41
C LEU A 212 -3.47 -8.62 15.47
N PRO A 213 -2.19 -8.97 15.21
CA PRO A 213 -1.11 -8.76 16.18
C PRO A 213 -0.88 -7.29 16.56
N HIS A 214 -1.34 -6.36 15.73
CA HIS A 214 -1.12 -4.94 15.86
C HIS A 214 -2.40 -4.15 16.21
N ILE A 215 -3.53 -4.82 16.31
CA ILE A 215 -4.84 -4.18 16.35
C ILE A 215 -5.00 -3.23 17.53
N ASP A 216 -4.50 -3.57 18.71
CA ASP A 216 -4.63 -2.72 19.90
C ASP A 216 -3.92 -1.39 19.72
N LYS A 217 -2.73 -1.39 19.11
CA LYS A 217 -1.99 -0.16 18.80
C LYS A 217 -2.71 0.66 17.72
N ILE A 218 -3.30 0.00 16.73
CA ILE A 218 -4.09 0.67 15.69
C ILE A 218 -5.36 1.31 16.29
N LEU A 219 -6.03 0.63 17.21
CA LEU A 219 -7.20 1.17 17.92
C LEU A 219 -6.84 2.35 18.83
N GLU A 220 -5.69 2.30 19.49
CA GLU A 220 -5.16 3.44 20.27
C GLU A 220 -4.99 4.69 19.38
N ILE A 221 -4.48 4.52 18.16
CA ILE A 221 -4.38 5.61 17.18
C ILE A 221 -5.77 6.10 16.78
N LEU A 222 -6.68 5.19 16.40
CA LEU A 222 -8.04 5.52 15.97
C LEU A 222 -8.82 6.33 17.02
N ASP A 223 -8.67 5.99 18.31
CA ASP A 223 -9.29 6.71 19.41
C ASP A 223 -8.93 8.20 19.44
N ARG A 224 -7.72 8.54 18.97
CA ARG A 224 -7.24 9.92 18.92
C ARG A 224 -7.65 10.59 17.62
N VAL A 225 -7.34 9.96 16.47
CA VAL A 225 -7.49 10.62 15.17
C VAL A 225 -8.95 10.81 14.75
N LEU A 226 -9.88 9.96 15.22
CA LEU A 226 -11.32 10.12 14.94
C LEU A 226 -11.94 11.33 15.66
N LEU A 227 -11.23 11.94 16.62
CA LEU A 227 -11.67 13.13 17.33
C LEU A 227 -11.28 14.45 16.63
N LEU A 228 -10.44 14.38 15.60
CA LEU A 228 -9.99 15.56 14.84
C LEU A 228 -11.17 16.30 14.21
N LYS A 229 -11.21 17.64 14.42
CA LYS A 229 -12.21 18.53 13.81
C LYS A 229 -11.85 18.97 12.39
N SER A 230 -10.56 19.00 12.06
CA SER A 230 -10.11 19.29 10.69
C SER A 230 -10.78 18.35 9.68
N MET A 231 -11.31 18.91 8.60
CA MET A 231 -11.99 18.13 7.56
C MET A 231 -11.05 17.11 6.92
N GLU A 232 -9.79 17.49 6.70
CA GLU A 232 -8.81 16.63 6.07
C GLU A 232 -8.37 15.50 7.00
N GLY A 233 -8.03 15.83 8.25
CA GLY A 233 -7.68 14.84 9.26
C GLY A 233 -8.83 13.86 9.53
N ASN A 234 -10.06 14.35 9.64
CA ASN A 234 -11.24 13.51 9.83
C ASN A 234 -11.46 12.57 8.64
N ARG A 235 -11.30 13.06 7.40
CA ARG A 235 -11.40 12.23 6.19
C ARG A 235 -10.36 11.11 6.19
N LEU A 236 -9.11 11.40 6.56
CA LEU A 236 -8.05 10.40 6.67
C LEU A 236 -8.33 9.38 7.79
N ALA A 237 -8.77 9.84 8.96
CA ALA A 237 -9.16 8.95 10.08
C ALA A 237 -10.32 8.01 9.70
N CYS A 238 -11.32 8.55 9.00
CA CYS A 238 -12.43 7.78 8.46
C CYS A 238 -11.97 6.78 7.38
N HIS A 239 -11.02 7.18 6.53
CA HIS A 239 -10.44 6.30 5.52
C HIS A 239 -9.66 5.15 6.18
N LEU A 240 -8.85 5.44 7.21
CA LEU A 240 -8.15 4.45 8.00
C LEU A 240 -9.12 3.41 8.59
N LEU A 241 -10.18 3.87 9.25
CA LEU A 241 -11.22 2.99 9.82
C LEU A 241 -11.86 2.11 8.73
N LYS A 242 -12.19 2.69 7.58
CA LYS A 242 -12.73 1.95 6.42
C LYS A 242 -11.77 0.86 5.96
N ARG A 243 -10.47 1.15 5.85
CA ARG A 243 -9.45 0.19 5.39
C ARG A 243 -9.31 -0.97 6.36
N ILE A 244 -9.28 -0.70 7.66
CA ILE A 244 -9.23 -1.73 8.71
C ILE A 244 -10.46 -2.64 8.63
N LEU A 245 -11.66 -2.06 8.55
CA LEU A 245 -12.89 -2.84 8.42
C LEU A 245 -12.85 -3.70 7.15
N SER A 246 -12.48 -3.12 6.00
CA SER A 246 -12.36 -3.84 4.74
C SER A 246 -11.37 -5.01 4.82
N SER A 247 -10.21 -4.80 5.44
CA SER A 247 -9.18 -5.83 5.64
C SER A 247 -9.66 -6.99 6.52
N LEU A 248 -10.38 -6.69 7.59
CA LEU A 248 -10.89 -7.71 8.51
C LEU A 248 -12.11 -8.45 7.95
N SER A 249 -12.72 -7.95 6.88
CA SER A 249 -14.04 -8.41 6.46
C SER A 249 -14.06 -9.01 5.05
N THR A 250 -13.24 -8.51 4.13
CA THR A 250 -13.37 -8.82 2.70
C THR A 250 -12.68 -10.13 2.35
N ILE A 251 -13.43 -11.06 1.78
CA ILE A 251 -12.85 -12.27 1.15
C ILE A 251 -12.14 -11.83 -0.13
N THR A 252 -10.83 -12.07 -0.22
CA THR A 252 -10.02 -11.64 -1.35
C THR A 252 -8.99 -12.70 -1.75
N PRO A 253 -8.65 -12.80 -3.04
CA PRO A 253 -7.51 -13.61 -3.46
C PRO A 253 -6.24 -12.92 -2.97
N TRP A 254 -5.49 -13.60 -2.11
CA TRP A 254 -4.31 -13.05 -1.44
C TRP A 254 -3.03 -13.36 -2.23
N GLN A 255 -2.86 -14.62 -2.63
CA GLN A 255 -1.74 -15.04 -3.48
C GLN A 255 -2.28 -15.84 -4.65
N TYR A 256 -1.89 -15.42 -5.84
CA TYR A 256 -1.92 -16.25 -7.03
C TYR A 256 -0.49 -16.18 -7.56
N ARG A 257 0.21 -17.32 -7.52
CA ARG A 257 1.53 -17.48 -8.12
C ARG A 257 1.41 -18.49 -9.24
N SER A 258 2.18 -18.29 -10.29
CA SER A 258 2.26 -19.21 -11.43
C SER A 258 2.78 -20.59 -11.01
N ASN A 259 3.66 -20.64 -10.00
CA ASN A 259 4.23 -21.86 -9.42
C ASN A 259 4.09 -21.85 -7.89
N GLU A 260 3.90 -23.02 -7.29
CA GLU A 260 3.85 -23.19 -5.81
C GLU A 260 5.21 -23.01 -5.12
N ARG A 261 6.29 -22.91 -5.90
CA ARG A 261 7.66 -22.92 -5.38
C ARG A 261 7.94 -21.64 -4.60
N ASP A 262 8.55 -21.81 -3.44
CA ASP A 262 9.06 -20.69 -2.67
C ASP A 262 10.29 -20.10 -3.37
N TYR A 263 10.40 -18.78 -3.45
CA TYR A 263 11.50 -18.06 -4.14
C TYR A 263 12.75 -17.91 -3.25
N ASN A 264 12.94 -18.87 -2.35
CA ASN A 264 13.94 -18.84 -1.28
C ASN A 264 14.92 -20.02 -1.34
N ASP A 265 14.87 -20.85 -2.38
CA ASP A 265 15.80 -21.97 -2.59
C ASP A 265 17.03 -21.49 -3.39
N PRO A 266 18.19 -21.26 -2.75
CA PRO A 266 19.36 -20.72 -3.43
C PRO A 266 19.99 -21.70 -4.44
N ASP A 267 19.69 -23.00 -4.31
CA ASP A 267 20.26 -24.03 -5.17
C ASP A 267 19.45 -24.18 -6.46
N TYR A 268 18.22 -23.67 -6.51
CA TYR A 268 17.34 -23.83 -7.66
C TYR A 268 17.55 -22.74 -8.75
N PRO A 269 17.71 -23.13 -10.02
CA PRO A 269 17.90 -22.16 -11.11
C PRO A 269 16.55 -21.61 -11.61
N TYR A 270 16.02 -20.57 -10.94
CA TYR A 270 14.74 -19.94 -11.31
C TYR A 270 14.70 -19.37 -12.72
N ILE A 271 15.86 -19.21 -13.37
CA ILE A 271 15.96 -18.86 -14.80
C ILE A 271 15.23 -19.85 -15.72
N ARG A 272 15.07 -21.11 -15.28
CA ARG A 272 14.35 -22.14 -16.04
C ARG A 272 12.84 -21.93 -16.06
N GLU A 273 12.33 -21.13 -15.13
CA GLU A 273 10.91 -20.77 -15.03
C GLU A 273 10.55 -19.55 -15.90
N TRP A 274 11.54 -18.92 -16.54
CA TRP A 274 11.31 -17.74 -17.37
C TRP A 274 10.44 -18.08 -18.58
N GLY A 275 9.35 -17.33 -18.73
CA GLY A 275 8.39 -17.49 -19.82
C GLY A 275 7.60 -18.79 -19.78
N GLN A 276 7.63 -19.55 -18.68
CA GLN A 276 6.80 -20.72 -18.54
C GLN A 276 5.32 -20.34 -18.51
N ASN A 277 4.49 -21.15 -19.17
CA ASN A 277 3.05 -20.98 -19.10
C ASN A 277 2.55 -21.45 -17.73
N VAL A 278 1.54 -20.76 -17.22
CA VAL A 278 0.82 -21.17 -16.02
C VAL A 278 -0.01 -22.41 -16.35
N ASP A 279 0.17 -23.46 -15.55
CA ASP A 279 -0.72 -24.61 -15.59
C ASP A 279 -2.07 -24.22 -14.95
N LEU A 280 -3.10 -24.08 -15.79
CA LEU A 280 -4.45 -23.69 -15.35
C LEU A 280 -5.12 -24.79 -14.52
N ASP A 281 -4.74 -26.06 -14.72
CA ASP A 281 -5.32 -27.19 -14.00
C ASP A 281 -4.75 -27.28 -12.58
N ASN A 282 -3.50 -26.80 -12.38
CA ASN A 282 -2.82 -26.75 -11.09
C ASN A 282 -2.70 -25.32 -10.52
N PHE A 283 -3.54 -24.38 -10.97
CA PHE A 283 -3.46 -23.00 -10.54
C PHE A 283 -3.96 -22.80 -9.10
N CYS A 284 -3.05 -22.55 -8.16
CA CYS A 284 -3.38 -22.35 -6.76
C CYS A 284 -3.63 -20.88 -6.42
N ILE A 285 -4.91 -20.55 -6.22
CA ILE A 285 -5.32 -19.27 -5.64
C ILE A 285 -5.47 -19.45 -4.13
N LYS A 286 -4.60 -18.80 -3.35
CA LYS A 286 -4.77 -18.68 -1.91
C LYS A 286 -5.75 -17.55 -1.61
N TRP A 287 -6.86 -17.91 -1.00
CA TRP A 287 -7.88 -16.98 -0.55
C TRP A 287 -7.63 -16.58 0.90
N TYR A 288 -7.81 -15.29 1.18
CA TYR A 288 -8.01 -14.83 2.54
C TYR A 288 -9.51 -14.86 2.85
N ILE A 289 -9.86 -15.51 3.95
CA ILE A 289 -11.23 -15.61 4.47
C ILE A 289 -11.16 -15.21 5.95
N PRO A 290 -11.90 -14.18 6.38
CA PRO A 290 -11.93 -13.78 7.79
C PRO A 290 -12.41 -14.91 8.70
N GLY A 291 -11.67 -15.13 9.79
CA GLY A 291 -12.02 -16.08 10.84
C GLY A 291 -12.81 -15.45 11.98
N GLU A 292 -12.92 -16.20 13.08
CA GLU A 292 -13.66 -15.76 14.27
C GLU A 292 -12.99 -14.57 14.97
N GLU A 293 -11.64 -14.52 14.99
CA GLU A 293 -10.89 -13.43 15.61
C GLU A 293 -11.07 -12.10 14.87
N GLU A 294 -11.09 -12.13 13.54
CA GLU A 294 -11.36 -10.95 12.72
C GLU A 294 -12.79 -10.44 12.95
N ILE A 295 -13.78 -11.35 12.99
CA ILE A 295 -15.17 -10.99 13.26
C ILE A 295 -15.32 -10.40 14.67
N ALA A 296 -14.71 -11.01 15.69
CA ALA A 296 -14.72 -10.48 17.05
C ALA A 296 -14.08 -9.09 17.14
N THR A 297 -13.00 -8.87 16.38
CA THR A 297 -12.34 -7.57 16.29
C THR A 297 -13.25 -6.53 15.64
N ILE A 298 -13.96 -6.87 14.57
CA ILE A 298 -14.96 -6.00 13.93
C ILE A 298 -16.06 -5.62 14.94
N GLN A 299 -16.59 -6.60 15.68
CA GLN A 299 -17.60 -6.35 16.72
C GLN A 299 -17.09 -5.42 17.83
N ARG A 300 -15.82 -5.57 18.22
CA ARG A 300 -15.15 -4.68 19.17
C ARG A 300 -15.04 -3.26 18.63
N ILE A 301 -14.67 -3.08 17.36
CA ILE A 301 -14.60 -1.77 16.68
C ILE A 301 -15.99 -1.11 16.67
N PHE A 302 -17.03 -1.86 16.29
CA PHE A 302 -18.40 -1.35 16.28
C PHE A 302 -18.85 -0.92 17.68
N SER A 303 -18.66 -1.78 18.68
CA SER A 303 -19.05 -1.48 20.07
C SER A 303 -18.34 -0.25 20.63
N ARG A 304 -17.10 0.01 20.18
CA ARG A 304 -16.28 1.14 20.60
C ARG A 304 -16.71 2.47 19.99
N TYR A 305 -16.98 2.51 18.67
CA TYR A 305 -17.17 3.77 17.95
C TYR A 305 -18.62 4.06 17.53
N LEU A 306 -19.43 3.04 17.24
CA LEU A 306 -20.78 3.22 16.70
C LEU A 306 -21.75 3.88 17.69
N PRO A 307 -21.83 3.48 18.98
CA PRO A 307 -22.79 4.07 19.93
C PRO A 307 -22.63 5.59 20.07
N VAL A 308 -21.38 6.06 20.16
CA VAL A 308 -21.06 7.50 20.29
C VAL A 308 -21.59 8.30 19.11
N GLN A 309 -21.56 7.74 17.90
CA GLN A 309 -22.04 8.43 16.70
C GLN A 309 -23.57 8.37 16.60
N ILE A 310 -24.20 7.25 16.96
CA ILE A 310 -25.66 7.12 17.03
C ILE A 310 -26.25 8.13 18.02
N ASP A 311 -25.63 8.29 19.19
CA ASP A 311 -26.09 9.25 20.20
C ASP A 311 -26.03 10.69 19.70
N LYS A 312 -24.95 11.07 19.00
CA LYS A 312 -24.81 12.40 18.39
C LYS A 312 -25.90 12.66 17.36
N LEU A 313 -26.19 11.69 16.51
CA LEU A 313 -27.24 11.83 15.49
C LEU A 313 -28.64 11.84 16.10
N THR A 314 -28.91 10.99 17.07
CA THR A 314 -30.18 10.98 17.78
C THR A 314 -30.45 12.33 18.45
N LYS A 315 -29.41 12.97 19.01
CA LYS A 315 -29.49 14.33 19.55
C LYS A 315 -29.74 15.37 18.45
N TYR A 316 -29.06 15.26 17.31
CA TYR A 316 -29.28 16.15 16.17
C TYR A 316 -30.69 16.04 15.59
N CYS A 317 -31.25 14.83 15.49
CA CYS A 317 -32.62 14.64 15.03
C CYS A 317 -33.66 15.24 15.99
N LYS A 318 -33.33 15.40 17.28
CA LYS A 318 -34.19 16.03 18.28
C LYS A 318 -34.03 17.55 18.34
N ASP A 319 -32.85 18.06 18.00
CA ASP A 319 -32.55 19.49 17.97
C ASP A 319 -31.62 19.81 16.78
N THR A 320 -32.24 20.33 15.71
CA THR A 320 -31.57 20.69 14.45
C THR A 320 -30.65 21.89 14.56
N SER A 321 -30.65 22.61 15.69
CA SER A 321 -29.73 23.73 15.92
C SER A 321 -28.30 23.27 16.23
N ILE A 322 -28.10 21.99 16.56
CA ILE A 322 -26.79 21.42 16.92
C ILE A 322 -26.09 20.86 15.67
N PHE A 323 -25.49 21.72 14.85
CA PHE A 323 -24.78 21.29 13.65
C PHE A 323 -23.47 20.54 13.99
N TYR A 324 -23.48 19.21 13.94
CA TYR A 324 -22.26 18.41 14.00
C TYR A 324 -21.70 18.21 12.58
N ARG A 325 -20.54 18.81 12.27
CA ARG A 325 -19.77 18.52 11.04
C ARG A 325 -19.31 17.03 10.94
N SER A 326 -19.53 16.21 11.97
CA SER A 326 -19.02 14.84 12.11
C SER A 326 -19.92 13.70 11.59
N VAL A 327 -20.76 13.94 10.57
CA VAL A 327 -21.67 12.90 10.03
C VAL A 327 -20.93 11.85 9.17
N HIS A 328 -19.72 12.15 8.69
CA HIS A 328 -18.97 11.25 7.79
C HIS A 328 -18.54 9.92 8.42
N ALA A 329 -18.06 9.93 9.66
CA ALA A 329 -17.67 8.69 10.37
C ALA A 329 -18.87 7.75 10.55
N PHE A 330 -20.04 8.32 10.82
CA PHE A 330 -21.28 7.54 10.95
C PHE A 330 -21.71 6.89 9.64
N ILE A 331 -21.71 7.64 8.53
CA ILE A 331 -22.13 7.09 7.22
C ILE A 331 -21.24 5.90 6.83
N LEU A 332 -19.93 5.99 7.09
CA LEU A 332 -19.00 4.90 6.81
C LEU A 332 -19.26 3.68 7.69
N ILE A 333 -19.42 3.85 9.01
CA ILE A 333 -19.69 2.73 9.92
C ILE A 333 -21.07 2.11 9.62
N TYR A 334 -22.08 2.94 9.34
CA TYR A 334 -23.43 2.49 8.96
C TYR A 334 -23.43 1.72 7.64
N TYR A 335 -22.72 2.19 6.61
CA TYR A 335 -22.61 1.51 5.33
C TYR A 335 -21.96 0.12 5.48
N PHE A 336 -20.91 -0.01 6.29
CA PHE A 336 -20.29 -1.30 6.57
C PHE A 336 -21.23 -2.24 7.37
N CYS A 337 -21.98 -1.73 8.36
CA CYS A 337 -23.00 -2.51 9.06
C CYS A 337 -24.06 -3.07 8.12
N VAL A 338 -24.59 -2.24 7.21
CA VAL A 338 -25.66 -2.64 6.27
C VAL A 338 -25.14 -3.68 5.27
N MET A 339 -23.93 -3.49 4.73
CA MET A 339 -23.34 -4.44 3.77
C MET A 339 -23.00 -5.80 4.39
N TYR A 340 -22.57 -5.85 5.66
CA TYR A 340 -22.27 -7.13 6.34
C TYR A 340 -23.49 -7.86 6.87
N SER A 341 -24.55 -7.13 7.25
CA SER A 341 -25.79 -7.74 7.70
C SER A 341 -26.51 -8.49 6.56
N CYS A 342 -26.33 -8.05 5.30
CA CYS A 342 -26.96 -8.68 4.14
C CYS A 342 -26.20 -9.86 3.53
N SER A 343 -25.03 -10.24 4.06
CA SER A 343 -24.22 -11.36 3.54
C SER A 343 -24.40 -12.68 4.31
N LYS A 344 -25.31 -12.73 5.29
CA LYS A 344 -25.57 -13.91 6.12
C LYS A 344 -27.06 -14.27 6.23
N ASP A 345 -27.80 -14.16 5.13
CA ASP A 345 -29.10 -14.83 4.97
C ASP A 345 -29.11 -15.69 3.69
#